data_AF-A0A7C5JMQ5-F1
#
_entry.id   AF-A0A7C5JMQ5-F1
#
_cell.length_a   1.000
_cell.length_b   1.000
_cell.length_c   1.000
_cell.angle_alpha   90.00
_cell.angle_beta   90.00
_cell.angle_gamma   90.00
#
_symmetry.space_group_name_H-M   'P 1'
#
loop_
_entity.id
_entity.type
_entity.pdbx_description
1 polymer ?
#
loop_
_entity_poly.entity_id
_entity_poly.type
_entity_poly.pdbx_seq_one_letter_code
_entity_poly.pdbx_strand_id
1 'polypeptide(L)'
;MKLQTFLLILLGFAVITGCKRQAVKKTEQEKIKKIETSSESIAHVDFTPAEGDPGVYLFDSARTASEILSSTNLPPFSRWHHIAPDITTYTFRGDAGIINNRIVAVIRASGYGVDLYTLSKTGAVFRCTVRPVSEEKKQVQRTLNKVIIHENSPAAVKLGIEYKSDGKVTGFFLKLSAGEPGVEFTHGVGTECVAVEALMPYVIVPNFFAGDMIFSASEGIDEILLPAEHMLLSLTDNGNNIIMCTWKGTNQEARCITGLTNNVPVITQIQIRSMENSPVWIMFMEMQGIWFEHTPGMTVKSWEPPFQAHWRVDFLDSLPFAESMQYTPELATTVSTKKYVVYPLERIQSTPLDRFCMRDIMKSTLGIGPCEYIVQSEKIINPDTPHEVSHWILEISRKGQALQRQEEIKQRVKNMIEHVKHVQSRIDAYASFAQSELSELEKQQSERLKDKFQALITTLATIARRASSAGSSAGYPAQIAELS
;
A
#
# COMPACT_ATOMS: atom_id res chain seq x y z
N MET A 1 35.96 -16.30 67.46
CA MET A 1 36.63 -15.63 66.30
C MET A 1 35.59 -14.76 65.62
N LYS A 2 35.91 -13.48 65.43
CA LYS A 2 35.01 -12.36 65.70
C LYS A 2 34.42 -11.75 64.42
N LEU A 3 33.16 -11.32 64.54
CA LEU A 3 32.38 -10.49 63.59
C LEU A 3 33.17 -9.28 63.03
N GLN A 4 34.19 -8.80 63.75
CA GLN A 4 35.13 -7.76 63.31
C GLN A 4 35.96 -8.15 62.07
N THR A 5 36.36 -9.42 61.93
CA THR A 5 37.16 -9.85 60.78
C THR A 5 36.31 -9.89 59.50
N PHE A 6 35.01 -10.21 59.62
CA PHE A 6 34.09 -10.23 58.48
C PHE A 6 33.72 -8.81 58.01
N LEU A 7 33.58 -7.86 58.94
CA LEU A 7 33.29 -6.47 58.63
C LEU A 7 34.46 -5.77 57.91
N LEU A 8 35.70 -6.09 58.28
CA LEU A 8 36.91 -5.57 57.62
C LEU A 8 37.07 -6.09 56.18
N ILE A 9 36.67 -7.33 55.92
CA ILE A 9 36.70 -7.92 54.56
C ILE A 9 35.64 -7.26 53.66
N LEU A 10 34.44 -7.00 54.18
CA LEU A 10 33.37 -6.33 53.44
C LEU A 10 33.70 -4.85 53.14
N LEU A 11 34.29 -4.12 54.09
CA LEU A 11 34.78 -2.76 53.88
C LEU A 11 35.92 -2.72 52.85
N GLY A 12 36.83 -3.70 52.87
CA GLY A 12 37.87 -3.86 51.85
C GLY A 12 37.31 -4.06 50.43
N PHE A 13 36.26 -4.88 50.29
CA PHE A 13 35.60 -5.13 49.00
C PHE A 13 34.86 -3.89 48.47
N ALA A 14 34.24 -3.10 49.34
CA ALA A 14 33.55 -1.87 48.96
C ALA A 14 34.52 -0.78 48.46
N VAL A 15 35.70 -0.66 49.08
CA VAL A 15 36.73 0.31 48.67
C VAL A 15 37.37 -0.10 47.33
N ILE A 16 37.67 -1.38 47.14
CA ILE A 16 38.26 -1.88 45.88
C ILE A 16 37.29 -1.74 44.70
N THR A 17 35.99 -1.96 44.90
CA THR A 17 34.97 -1.81 43.84
C THR A 17 34.62 -0.34 43.56
N GLY A 18 34.70 0.54 44.57
CA GLY A 18 34.55 1.98 44.42
C GLY A 18 35.64 2.64 43.56
N CYS A 19 36.92 2.28 43.77
CA CYS A 19 38.03 2.84 43.00
C CYS A 19 38.02 2.41 41.52
N LYS A 20 37.60 1.17 41.20
CA LYS A 20 37.44 0.72 39.80
C LYS A 20 36.34 1.48 39.05
N ARG A 21 35.25 1.87 39.72
CA ARG A 21 34.15 2.64 39.10
C ARG A 21 34.53 4.07 38.75
N GLN A 22 35.40 4.72 39.53
CA GLN A 22 35.86 6.08 39.23
C GLN A 22 36.91 6.10 38.10
N ALA A 23 37.77 5.08 38.01
CA ALA A 23 38.73 4.97 36.92
C ALA A 23 38.04 4.76 35.55
N VAL A 24 37.03 3.89 35.49
CA VAL A 24 36.26 3.64 34.25
C VAL A 24 35.51 4.89 33.78
N LYS A 25 34.86 5.63 34.69
CA LYS A 25 34.16 6.88 34.34
C LYS A 25 35.10 7.97 33.82
N LYS A 26 36.33 8.05 34.33
CA LYS A 26 37.31 9.05 33.88
C LYS A 26 37.85 8.73 32.48
N THR A 27 38.10 7.46 32.18
CA THR A 27 38.51 7.01 30.84
C THR A 27 37.39 7.14 29.80
N GLU A 28 36.13 6.98 30.20
CA GLU A 28 34.97 7.18 29.34
C GLU A 28 34.73 8.67 29.03
N GLN A 29 34.86 9.54 30.04
CA GLN A 29 34.79 10.99 29.83
C GLN A 29 35.95 11.54 28.99
N GLU A 30 37.17 11.03 29.15
CA GLU A 30 38.30 11.40 28.29
C GLU A 30 38.13 10.89 26.84
N LYS A 31 37.49 9.73 26.63
CA LYS A 31 37.11 9.25 25.29
C LYS A 31 36.02 10.13 24.65
N ILE A 32 34.99 10.52 25.40
CA ILE A 32 33.93 11.41 24.92
C ILE A 32 34.49 12.78 24.56
N LYS A 33 35.38 13.34 25.40
CA LYS A 33 36.02 14.64 25.15
C LYS A 33 36.97 14.61 23.95
N LYS A 34 37.56 13.45 23.64
CA LYS A 34 38.44 13.25 22.47
C LYS A 34 37.65 13.06 21.17
N ILE A 35 36.39 12.60 21.25
CA ILE A 35 35.46 12.53 20.10
C ILE A 35 34.87 13.92 19.81
N GLU A 36 34.58 14.72 20.83
CA GLU A 36 34.09 16.11 20.65
C GLU A 36 35.14 17.08 20.09
N THR A 37 36.44 16.75 20.21
CA THR A 37 37.54 17.58 19.67
C THR A 37 38.05 17.14 18.30
N SER A 38 37.50 16.08 17.72
CA SER A 38 37.69 15.72 16.31
C SER A 38 36.44 16.06 15.50
N SER A 39 36.02 17.33 15.54
CA SER A 39 35.17 17.89 14.48
C SER A 39 36.05 18.09 13.24
N GLU A 40 36.48 16.98 12.62
CA GLU A 40 37.04 17.03 11.28
C GLU A 40 36.00 17.70 10.39
N SER A 41 36.42 18.77 9.72
CA SER A 41 35.61 19.45 8.73
C SER A 41 35.17 18.40 7.71
N ILE A 42 33.91 17.97 7.77
CA ILE A 42 33.33 17.05 6.81
C ILE A 42 33.39 17.78 5.46
N ALA A 43 34.34 17.40 4.62
CA ALA A 43 34.52 18.00 3.32
C ALA A 43 33.21 17.86 2.52
N HIS A 44 32.76 18.96 1.94
CA HIS A 44 31.68 18.93 0.95
C HIS A 44 32.19 18.12 -0.25
N VAL A 45 31.81 16.85 -0.32
CA VAL A 45 31.99 16.03 -1.51
C VAL A 45 30.74 16.22 -2.36
N ASP A 46 30.89 16.84 -3.53
CA ASP A 46 29.83 16.90 -4.52
C ASP A 46 29.51 15.46 -4.96
N PHE A 47 28.40 14.92 -4.47
CA PHE A 47 27.95 13.57 -4.80
C PHE A 47 26.76 13.64 -5.74
N THR A 48 26.89 13.02 -6.91
CA THR A 48 25.79 12.82 -7.86
C THR A 48 25.76 11.33 -8.20
N PRO A 49 24.66 10.61 -7.92
CA PRO A 49 24.50 9.22 -8.35
C PRO A 49 24.74 9.10 -9.86
N ALA A 50 25.38 8.02 -10.30
CA ALA A 50 25.50 7.75 -11.72
C ALA A 50 24.11 7.55 -12.35
N GLU A 51 23.95 7.92 -13.62
CA GLU A 51 22.68 7.72 -14.32
C GLU A 51 22.30 6.22 -14.31
N GLY A 52 21.09 5.92 -13.83
CA GLY A 52 20.59 4.54 -13.73
C GLY A 52 21.06 3.75 -12.51
N ASP A 53 21.91 4.30 -11.66
CA ASP A 53 22.37 3.66 -10.43
C ASP A 53 21.19 3.38 -9.48
N PRO A 54 20.87 2.11 -9.19
CA PRO A 54 19.74 1.77 -8.35
C PRO A 54 19.98 2.09 -6.87
N GLY A 55 21.20 2.45 -6.46
CA GLY A 55 21.57 2.71 -5.07
C GLY A 55 20.67 3.73 -4.38
N VAL A 56 20.57 3.60 -3.05
CA VAL A 56 19.85 4.55 -2.20
C VAL A 56 20.83 5.46 -1.49
N TYR A 57 20.47 6.74 -1.43
CA TYR A 57 21.31 7.80 -0.90
C TYR A 57 20.53 8.70 0.03
N LEU A 58 21.18 9.15 1.10
CA LEU A 58 20.60 10.00 2.13
C LEU A 58 21.28 11.38 2.14
N PHE A 59 20.49 12.43 2.20
CA PHE A 59 20.94 13.81 2.07
C PHE A 59 20.34 14.73 3.14
N ASP A 60 21.07 15.78 3.49
CA ASP A 60 20.62 16.92 4.31
C ASP A 60 20.68 18.20 3.48
N SER A 61 19.55 18.88 3.31
CA SER A 61 19.49 20.14 2.54
C SER A 61 20.19 21.32 3.23
N ALA A 62 20.49 21.20 4.53
CA ALA A 62 20.96 22.27 5.42
C ALA A 62 20.05 23.51 5.48
N ARG A 63 18.87 23.46 4.85
CA ARG A 63 17.88 24.54 4.77
C ARG A 63 16.48 23.98 4.90
N THR A 64 15.67 24.60 5.72
CA THR A 64 14.26 24.21 5.84
C THR A 64 13.42 24.83 4.72
N ALA A 65 12.76 23.99 3.93
CA ALA A 65 11.70 24.44 3.03
C ALA A 65 10.41 24.69 3.82
N SER A 66 9.76 25.85 3.61
CA SER A 66 8.48 26.20 4.23
C SER A 66 7.27 25.55 3.53
N GLU A 67 7.41 25.21 2.26
CA GLU A 67 6.37 24.66 1.41
C GLU A 67 6.81 23.34 0.78
N ILE A 68 5.85 22.60 0.21
CA ILE A 68 6.15 21.45 -0.63
C ILE A 68 7.04 21.92 -1.77
N LEU A 69 8.17 21.24 -1.96
CA LEU A 69 9.09 21.57 -3.05
C LEU A 69 8.42 21.17 -4.36
N SER A 70 8.13 22.12 -5.25
CA SER A 70 7.65 21.77 -6.59
C SER A 70 8.74 21.07 -7.39
N SER A 71 8.37 20.43 -8.51
CA SER A 71 9.35 19.87 -9.45
C SER A 71 10.40 20.88 -9.92
N THR A 72 10.02 22.15 -10.04
CA THR A 72 10.92 23.25 -10.38
C THR A 72 11.76 23.77 -9.21
N ASN A 73 11.29 23.57 -7.97
CA ASN A 73 11.92 24.13 -6.77
C ASN A 73 12.67 23.09 -5.95
N LEU A 74 12.54 21.80 -6.25
CA LEU A 74 13.40 20.76 -5.68
C LEU A 74 14.80 20.96 -6.28
N PRO A 75 15.76 21.51 -5.52
CA PRO A 75 17.09 21.73 -6.07
C PRO A 75 17.72 20.37 -6.39
N PRO A 76 18.65 20.31 -7.35
CA PRO A 76 19.37 19.08 -7.61
C PRO A 76 20.06 18.63 -6.32
N PHE A 77 20.00 17.32 -6.02
CA PHE A 77 20.59 16.72 -4.82
C PHE A 77 22.11 16.92 -4.73
N SER A 78 22.77 17.26 -5.85
CA SER A 78 24.16 17.71 -5.86
C SER A 78 24.43 18.96 -5.03
N ARG A 79 23.39 19.72 -4.65
CA ARG A 79 23.49 20.87 -3.73
C ARG A 79 23.21 20.51 -2.27
N TRP A 80 22.83 19.26 -1.99
CA TRP A 80 22.56 18.80 -0.63
C TRP A 80 23.78 18.07 -0.08
N HIS A 81 23.91 18.06 1.24
CA HIS A 81 24.99 17.35 1.90
C HIS A 81 24.68 15.84 1.92
N HIS A 82 25.42 15.06 1.14
CA HIS A 82 25.32 13.61 1.15
C HIS A 82 25.85 13.05 2.48
N ILE A 83 25.02 12.26 3.16
CA ILE A 83 25.36 11.55 4.39
C ILE A 83 25.97 10.21 3.98
N ALA A 84 27.28 10.06 4.20
CA ALA A 84 27.99 8.86 3.80
C ALA A 84 27.35 7.58 4.39
N PRO A 85 27.42 6.44 3.66
CA PRO A 85 26.93 5.16 4.14
C PRO A 85 27.43 4.81 5.54
N ASP A 86 26.66 3.99 6.25
CA ASP A 86 26.88 3.51 7.62
C ASP A 86 26.81 4.59 8.73
N ILE A 87 26.68 5.86 8.38
CA ILE A 87 26.43 6.93 9.35
C ILE A 87 24.96 6.89 9.79
N THR A 88 24.73 6.54 11.06
CA THR A 88 23.39 6.46 11.68
C THR A 88 23.15 7.49 12.80
N THR A 89 24.19 8.19 13.24
CA THR A 89 24.12 9.17 14.34
C THR A 89 24.04 10.63 13.87
N TYR A 90 23.82 10.86 12.57
CA TYR A 90 23.78 12.20 12.00
C TYR A 90 22.54 12.97 12.47
N THR A 91 22.72 14.28 12.73
CA THR A 91 21.62 15.19 13.08
C THR A 91 21.39 16.15 11.92
N PHE A 92 20.18 16.11 11.35
CA PHE A 92 19.80 16.95 10.21
C PHE A 92 19.73 18.42 10.59
N ARG A 93 20.27 19.29 9.73
CA ARG A 93 20.23 20.75 9.87
C ARG A 93 19.07 21.38 9.10
N GLY A 94 18.64 20.74 8.02
CA GLY A 94 17.48 21.13 7.23
C GLY A 94 16.51 19.97 7.01
N ASP A 95 16.07 19.84 5.77
CA ASP A 95 15.21 18.76 5.33
C ASP A 95 16.04 17.50 5.07
N ALA A 96 15.50 16.34 5.42
CA ALA A 96 16.11 15.06 5.09
C ALA A 96 15.58 14.57 3.74
N GLY A 97 16.45 14.14 2.85
CA GLY A 97 16.09 13.61 1.54
C GLY A 97 16.64 12.22 1.35
N ILE A 98 15.80 11.28 0.93
CA ILE A 98 16.23 9.95 0.51
C ILE A 98 15.89 9.80 -0.96
N ILE A 99 16.82 9.29 -1.74
CA ILE A 99 16.66 9.12 -3.19
C ILE A 99 17.20 7.77 -3.64
N ASN A 100 16.48 7.13 -4.55
CA ASN A 100 17.01 6.08 -5.42
C ASN A 100 16.81 6.51 -6.89
N ASN A 101 17.01 5.63 -7.87
CA ASN A 101 16.82 5.97 -9.29
C ASN A 101 15.36 6.21 -9.74
N ARG A 102 14.37 6.04 -8.86
CA ARG A 102 12.94 6.15 -9.19
C ARG A 102 12.15 7.08 -8.28
N ILE A 103 12.51 7.16 -7.01
CA ILE A 103 11.74 7.81 -5.96
C ILE A 103 12.64 8.76 -5.18
N VAL A 104 12.05 9.90 -4.82
CA VAL A 104 12.59 10.80 -3.81
C VAL A 104 11.57 10.90 -2.68
N ALA A 105 12.02 10.70 -1.45
CA ALA A 105 11.27 10.98 -0.23
C ALA A 105 11.90 12.16 0.50
N VAL A 106 11.14 13.23 0.72
CA VAL A 106 11.59 14.42 1.44
C VAL A 106 10.84 14.55 2.76
N ILE A 107 11.59 14.62 3.85
CA ILE A 107 11.09 14.90 5.20
C ILE A 107 11.45 16.35 5.52
N ARG A 108 10.50 17.25 5.31
CA ARG A 108 10.71 18.67 5.58
C ARG A 108 10.73 18.96 7.07
N ALA A 109 11.68 19.78 7.52
CA ALA A 109 11.77 20.19 8.92
C ALA A 109 10.54 21.01 9.37
N SER A 110 9.90 21.75 8.46
CA SER A 110 8.63 22.45 8.72
C SER A 110 7.39 21.64 8.30
N GLY A 111 7.58 20.45 7.73
CA GLY A 111 6.51 19.61 7.20
C GLY A 111 5.77 18.82 8.28
N TYR A 112 4.64 18.25 7.89
CA TYR A 112 3.79 17.40 8.73
C TYR A 112 3.75 15.93 8.27
N GLY A 113 4.50 15.61 7.22
CA GLY A 113 4.56 14.30 6.59
C GLY A 113 5.81 14.16 5.73
N VAL A 114 5.85 13.10 4.94
CA VAL A 114 6.88 12.79 3.96
C VAL A 114 6.34 13.08 2.57
N ASP A 115 6.98 14.00 1.87
CA ASP A 115 6.62 14.32 0.49
C ASP A 115 7.29 13.32 -0.46
N LEU A 116 6.50 12.59 -1.23
CA LEU A 116 6.97 11.58 -2.17
C LEU A 116 6.92 12.10 -3.59
N TYR A 117 8.02 11.90 -4.29
CA TYR A 117 8.20 12.28 -5.68
C TYR A 117 8.65 11.08 -6.50
N THR A 118 8.22 11.05 -7.74
CA THR A 118 8.75 10.11 -8.73
C THR A 118 9.74 10.82 -9.64
N LEU A 119 10.83 10.15 -9.97
CA LEU A 119 11.86 10.64 -10.88
C LEU A 119 11.49 10.29 -12.31
N SER A 120 11.42 11.31 -13.15
CA SER A 120 11.20 11.19 -14.58
C SER A 120 12.35 11.86 -15.35
N LYS A 121 12.33 11.75 -16.69
CA LYS A 121 13.31 12.45 -17.55
C LYS A 121 13.27 13.97 -17.40
N THR A 122 12.15 14.54 -16.97
CA THR A 122 11.98 15.98 -16.78
C THR A 122 12.27 16.43 -15.35
N GLY A 123 12.68 15.51 -14.47
CA GLY A 123 12.97 15.76 -13.06
C GLY A 123 12.00 15.06 -12.10
N ALA A 124 12.07 15.42 -10.83
CA ALA A 124 11.21 14.86 -9.80
C ALA A 124 9.81 15.48 -9.87
N VAL A 125 8.76 14.66 -9.80
CA VAL A 125 7.36 15.09 -9.84
C VAL A 125 6.70 14.72 -8.52
N PHE A 126 6.13 15.70 -7.83
CA PHE A 126 5.40 15.46 -6.57
C PHE A 126 4.17 14.60 -6.80
N ARG A 127 3.96 13.57 -5.97
CA ARG A 127 2.83 12.63 -6.11
C ARG A 127 1.91 12.60 -4.90
N CYS A 128 2.45 12.56 -3.70
CA CYS A 128 1.64 12.55 -2.49
C CYS A 128 2.45 12.97 -1.27
N THR A 129 1.74 13.32 -0.19
CA THR A 129 2.33 13.45 1.14
C THR A 129 1.84 12.27 2.00
N VAL A 130 2.75 11.61 2.69
CA VAL A 130 2.44 10.48 3.59
C VAL A 130 2.64 10.92 5.03
N ARG A 131 1.62 10.76 5.89
CA ARG A 131 1.73 11.19 7.30
C ARG A 131 1.16 10.16 8.28
N PRO A 132 1.66 10.14 9.53
CA PRO A 132 1.02 9.36 10.58
C PRO A 132 -0.27 10.05 11.05
N VAL A 133 -1.28 9.23 11.35
CA VAL A 133 -2.56 9.69 11.91
C VAL A 133 -2.80 8.99 13.24
N SER A 134 -3.26 9.76 14.23
CA SER A 134 -3.83 9.28 15.49
C SER A 134 -5.35 9.55 15.51
N GLU A 135 -6.09 8.94 16.44
CA GLU A 135 -7.55 8.92 16.55
C GLU A 135 -8.24 10.31 16.51
N GLU A 136 -7.49 11.38 16.74
CA GLU A 136 -8.02 12.74 16.71
C GLU A 136 -8.42 13.15 15.30
N LYS A 137 -9.75 13.10 15.05
CA LYS A 137 -10.41 13.52 13.81
C LYS A 137 -10.19 14.99 13.42
N LYS A 138 -9.52 15.79 14.24
CA LYS A 138 -9.20 17.18 13.91
C LYS A 138 -7.88 17.24 13.15
N GLN A 139 -7.83 18.06 12.10
CA GLN A 139 -6.57 18.48 11.51
C GLN A 139 -5.79 19.30 12.55
N VAL A 140 -5.02 18.62 13.38
CA VAL A 140 -4.11 19.27 14.32
C VAL A 140 -2.82 19.59 13.58
N GLN A 141 -2.31 20.80 13.79
CA GLN A 141 -1.01 21.22 13.26
C GLN A 141 0.07 20.30 13.83
N ARG A 142 0.79 19.61 12.94
CA ARG A 142 1.91 18.74 13.29
C ARG A 142 3.21 19.43 12.91
N THR A 143 4.21 19.33 13.76
CA THR A 143 5.58 19.73 13.46
C THR A 143 6.51 18.53 13.58
N LEU A 144 7.53 18.47 12.72
CA LEU A 144 8.55 17.45 12.83
C LEU A 144 9.24 17.56 14.20
N ASN A 145 9.22 16.47 14.96
CA ASN A 145 9.87 16.36 16.26
C ASN A 145 11.28 15.81 16.11
N LYS A 146 11.43 14.72 15.34
CA LYS A 146 12.69 13.98 15.24
C LYS A 146 12.78 13.14 13.98
N VAL A 147 13.99 13.02 13.45
CA VAL A 147 14.36 12.03 12.42
C VAL A 147 15.55 11.23 12.95
N ILE A 148 15.45 9.91 12.90
CA ILE A 148 16.47 8.96 13.37
C ILE A 148 16.86 8.07 12.19
N ILE A 149 18.15 7.88 11.95
CA ILE A 149 18.63 6.96 10.92
C ILE A 149 18.80 5.58 11.55
N HIS A 150 18.01 4.61 11.10
CA HIS A 150 18.12 3.21 11.52
C HIS A 150 19.01 2.39 10.58
N GLU A 151 19.00 2.74 9.29
CA GLU A 151 19.80 2.10 8.25
C GLU A 151 20.20 3.17 7.23
N ASN A 152 21.46 3.18 6.82
CA ASN A 152 21.95 4.01 5.72
C ASN A 152 22.99 3.19 4.94
N SER A 153 22.53 2.44 3.96
CA SER A 153 23.40 1.63 3.09
C SER A 153 23.03 1.88 1.62
N PRO A 154 23.91 1.55 0.67
CA PRO A 154 23.56 1.61 -0.75
C PRO A 154 22.35 0.74 -1.13
N ALA A 155 22.04 -0.29 -0.34
CA ALA A 155 20.91 -1.20 -0.58
C ALA A 155 19.58 -0.64 -0.06
N ALA A 156 19.60 0.08 1.06
CA ALA A 156 18.41 0.71 1.63
C ALA A 156 18.76 1.79 2.66
N VAL A 157 17.83 2.74 2.80
CA VAL A 157 17.83 3.72 3.88
C VAL A 157 16.53 3.57 4.65
N LYS A 158 16.63 3.47 5.99
CA LYS A 158 15.50 3.39 6.91
C LYS A 158 15.57 4.52 7.92
N LEU A 159 14.52 5.33 7.99
CA LEU A 159 14.39 6.44 8.94
C LEU A 159 13.22 6.19 9.89
N GLY A 160 13.40 6.53 11.16
CA GLY A 160 12.32 6.71 12.13
C GLY A 160 11.95 8.18 12.17
N ILE A 161 10.68 8.50 11.96
CA ILE A 161 10.20 9.87 11.80
C ILE A 161 9.09 10.11 12.82
N GLU A 162 9.28 11.12 13.66
CA GLU A 162 8.33 11.50 14.71
C GLU A 162 7.85 12.93 14.48
N TYR A 163 6.55 13.13 14.64
CA TYR A 163 5.88 14.42 14.63
C TYR A 163 5.23 14.67 15.99
N LYS A 164 5.16 15.94 16.39
CA LYS A 164 4.50 16.38 17.61
C LYS A 164 3.26 17.21 17.28
N SER A 165 2.18 16.97 18.01
CA SER A 165 0.90 17.67 17.88
C SER A 165 0.21 17.69 19.24
N ASP A 166 -0.14 18.87 19.76
CA ASP A 166 -0.81 19.03 21.06
C ASP A 166 -0.16 18.23 22.22
N GLY A 167 1.17 18.16 22.23
CA GLY A 167 1.95 17.44 23.24
C GLY A 167 2.04 15.92 23.03
N LYS A 168 1.27 15.34 22.10
CA LYS A 168 1.36 13.94 21.68
C LYS A 168 2.38 13.77 20.57
N VAL A 169 3.06 12.62 20.56
CA VAL A 169 4.03 12.23 19.53
C VAL A 169 3.43 11.10 18.70
N THR A 170 3.46 11.27 17.38
CA THR A 170 3.04 10.28 16.40
C THR A 170 4.13 10.07 15.36
N GLY A 171 4.40 8.85 14.93
CA GLY A 171 5.51 8.57 14.02
C GLY A 171 5.42 7.22 13.33
N PHE A 172 6.19 7.06 12.27
CA PHE A 172 6.36 5.78 11.57
C PHE A 172 7.83 5.57 11.25
N PHE A 173 8.17 4.37 10.79
CA PHE A 173 9.42 4.18 10.07
C PHE A 173 9.16 4.18 8.58
N LEU A 174 10.03 4.85 7.85
CA LEU A 174 10.08 4.87 6.40
C LEU A 174 11.30 4.06 5.95
N LYS A 175 11.15 3.21 4.93
CA LYS A 175 12.26 2.54 4.26
C LYS A 175 12.15 2.71 2.75
N LEU A 176 13.24 3.18 2.13
CA LEU A 176 13.43 3.18 0.68
C LEU A 176 14.55 2.19 0.34
N SER A 177 14.30 1.33 -0.63
CA SER A 177 15.24 0.29 -1.09
C SER A 177 15.77 0.60 -2.49
N ALA A 178 16.92 0.02 -2.81
CA ALA A 178 17.58 0.22 -4.10
C ALA A 178 16.69 -0.26 -5.25
N GLY A 179 16.51 0.56 -6.29
CA GLY A 179 15.77 0.22 -7.50
C GLY A 179 14.24 0.09 -7.38
N GLU A 180 13.69 0.08 -6.16
CA GLU A 180 12.25 -0.11 -5.93
C GLU A 180 11.43 1.12 -6.33
N PRO A 181 10.25 0.94 -6.97
CA PRO A 181 9.37 2.03 -7.42
C PRO A 181 8.43 2.53 -6.32
N GLY A 182 8.81 2.40 -5.04
CA GLY A 182 8.00 2.83 -3.93
C GLY A 182 8.69 2.76 -2.58
N VAL A 183 7.91 3.03 -1.54
CA VAL A 183 8.38 3.24 -0.18
C VAL A 183 7.60 2.38 0.79
N GLU A 184 8.29 1.80 1.77
CA GLU A 184 7.68 1.03 2.86
C GLU A 184 7.50 1.90 4.10
N PHE A 185 6.30 1.88 4.68
CA PHE A 185 5.96 2.53 5.94
C PHE A 185 5.57 1.47 6.98
N THR A 186 6.27 1.43 8.10
CA THR A 186 5.91 0.53 9.22
C THR A 186 5.44 1.33 10.43
N HIS A 187 4.55 0.72 11.21
CA HIS A 187 4.02 1.28 12.46
C HIS A 187 5.12 1.88 13.35
N GLY A 188 4.84 3.04 13.93
CA GLY A 188 5.68 3.70 14.92
C GLY A 188 4.83 4.30 16.03
N VAL A 189 5.48 5.03 16.94
CA VAL A 189 4.86 5.56 18.16
C VAL A 189 3.57 6.32 17.86
N GLY A 190 2.49 5.99 18.57
CA GLY A 190 1.21 6.74 18.53
C GLY A 190 0.48 6.76 17.17
N THR A 191 0.94 5.98 16.17
CA THR A 191 0.34 5.98 14.84
C THR A 191 -0.69 4.89 14.70
N GLU A 192 -1.92 5.27 14.42
CA GLU A 192 -3.01 4.34 14.16
C GLU A 192 -3.23 4.09 12.68
N CYS A 193 -2.95 5.07 11.82
CA CYS A 193 -3.06 4.93 10.38
C CYS A 193 -1.89 5.58 9.65
N VAL A 194 -1.52 4.99 8.51
CA VAL A 194 -0.71 5.64 7.49
C VAL A 194 -1.68 6.36 6.54
N ALA A 195 -1.52 7.67 6.42
CA ALA A 195 -2.33 8.50 5.54
C ALA A 195 -1.56 8.86 4.27
N VAL A 196 -2.17 8.65 3.12
CA VAL A 196 -1.66 9.04 1.80
C VAL A 196 -2.52 10.18 1.27
N GLU A 197 -1.97 11.38 1.15
CA GLU A 197 -2.68 12.57 0.70
C GLU A 197 -2.32 12.90 -0.75
N ALA A 198 -3.33 12.89 -1.61
CA ALA A 198 -3.24 13.28 -3.02
C ALA A 198 -4.64 13.61 -3.55
N LEU A 199 -4.71 14.27 -4.70
CA LEU A 199 -5.98 14.50 -5.40
C LEU A 199 -6.33 13.28 -6.23
N MET A 200 -7.35 12.54 -5.79
CA MET A 200 -7.74 11.24 -6.34
C MET A 200 -9.17 11.33 -6.86
N PRO A 201 -9.40 11.45 -8.19
CA PRO A 201 -10.74 11.30 -8.75
C PRO A 201 -11.36 9.93 -8.45
N TYR A 202 -10.53 8.87 -8.41
CA TYR A 202 -10.97 7.50 -8.15
C TYR A 202 -10.02 6.76 -7.21
N VAL A 203 -10.62 5.95 -6.34
CA VAL A 203 -9.95 4.87 -5.62
C VAL A 203 -10.60 3.55 -6.01
N ILE A 204 -9.77 2.59 -6.41
CA ILE A 204 -10.20 1.26 -6.86
C ILE A 204 -9.76 0.23 -5.82
N VAL A 205 -10.66 -0.66 -5.46
CA VAL A 205 -10.36 -1.88 -4.72
C VAL A 205 -10.45 -3.05 -5.70
N PRO A 206 -9.29 -3.55 -6.19
CA PRO A 206 -9.27 -4.63 -7.17
C PRO A 206 -9.84 -5.94 -6.62
N ASN A 207 -10.65 -6.60 -7.43
CA ASN A 207 -11.14 -7.95 -7.28
C ASN A 207 -10.71 -8.78 -8.50
N PHE A 208 -9.92 -9.82 -8.27
CA PHE A 208 -9.42 -10.70 -9.32
C PHE A 208 -10.45 -11.72 -9.79
N PHE A 209 -11.49 -11.95 -8.99
CA PHE A 209 -12.51 -12.97 -9.23
C PHE A 209 -13.86 -12.39 -9.65
N ALA A 210 -14.05 -11.07 -9.50
CA ALA A 210 -15.29 -10.38 -9.82
C ALA A 210 -15.01 -8.97 -10.38
N GLY A 211 -16.05 -8.15 -10.39
CA GLY A 211 -15.92 -6.73 -10.71
C GLY A 211 -15.19 -5.97 -9.61
N ASP A 212 -14.39 -4.99 -10.03
CA ASP A 212 -13.69 -4.11 -9.11
C ASP A 212 -14.65 -3.15 -8.42
N MET A 213 -14.26 -2.67 -7.23
CA MET A 213 -15.02 -1.62 -6.57
C MET A 213 -14.39 -0.27 -6.83
N ILE A 214 -15.15 0.68 -7.36
CA ILE A 214 -14.65 2.02 -7.68
C ILE A 214 -15.38 3.06 -6.85
N PHE A 215 -14.58 3.86 -6.16
CA PHE A 215 -15.03 4.91 -5.27
C PHE A 215 -14.62 6.27 -5.83
N SER A 216 -15.57 7.20 -5.83
CA SER A 216 -15.34 8.62 -6.08
C SER A 216 -16.02 9.44 -4.98
N ALA A 217 -15.55 10.66 -4.76
CA ALA A 217 -16.18 11.53 -3.79
C ALA A 217 -17.57 11.99 -4.28
N SER A 218 -18.47 12.18 -3.33
CA SER A 218 -19.81 12.72 -3.55
C SER A 218 -20.09 13.81 -2.53
N GLU A 219 -20.93 14.78 -2.88
CA GLU A 219 -21.33 15.84 -1.95
C GLU A 219 -21.94 15.27 -0.66
N GLY A 220 -21.51 15.81 0.48
CA GLY A 220 -22.03 15.44 1.81
C GLY A 220 -21.51 14.13 2.38
N ILE A 221 -20.54 13.48 1.73
CA ILE A 221 -19.89 12.26 2.25
C ILE A 221 -18.43 12.59 2.56
N ASP A 222 -18.08 12.79 3.83
CA ASP A 222 -16.72 13.15 4.26
C ASP A 222 -15.76 11.96 4.31
N GLU A 223 -16.29 10.74 4.48
CA GLU A 223 -15.52 9.52 4.68
C GLU A 223 -16.19 8.34 3.97
N ILE A 224 -15.38 7.46 3.37
CA ILE A 224 -15.84 6.23 2.71
C ILE A 224 -14.99 5.07 3.22
N LEU A 225 -15.61 4.08 3.88
CA LEU A 225 -14.94 2.84 4.24
C LEU A 225 -14.69 1.98 2.99
N LEU A 226 -13.48 1.45 2.86
CA LEU A 226 -13.08 0.62 1.74
C LEU A 226 -13.03 -0.85 2.18
N PRO A 227 -13.70 -1.77 1.47
CA PRO A 227 -13.58 -3.21 1.70
C PRO A 227 -12.27 -3.76 1.09
N ALA A 228 -11.16 -3.05 1.29
CA ALA A 228 -9.85 -3.43 0.79
C ALA A 228 -9.16 -4.35 1.80
N GLU A 229 -8.73 -5.53 1.38
CA GLU A 229 -8.06 -6.48 2.27
C GLU A 229 -6.55 -6.30 2.28
N HIS A 230 -5.94 -6.06 1.11
CA HIS A 230 -4.48 -6.06 0.93
C HIS A 230 -3.96 -5.00 -0.03
N MET A 231 -4.85 -4.38 -0.81
CA MET A 231 -4.44 -3.41 -1.81
C MET A 231 -5.55 -2.46 -2.22
N LEU A 232 -5.15 -1.32 -2.75
CA LEU A 232 -6.01 -0.37 -3.45
C LEU A 232 -5.18 0.40 -4.48
N LEU A 233 -5.85 0.97 -5.48
CA LEU A 233 -5.27 1.84 -6.50
C LEU A 233 -5.90 3.22 -6.39
N SER A 234 -5.08 4.26 -6.46
CA SER A 234 -5.54 5.66 -6.54
C SER A 234 -5.19 6.19 -7.91
N LEU A 235 -6.21 6.50 -8.71
CA LEU A 235 -6.01 7.12 -10.01
C LEU A 235 -5.75 8.61 -9.79
N THR A 236 -4.61 9.11 -10.26
CA THR A 236 -4.16 10.49 -9.97
C THR A 236 -3.57 11.15 -11.22
N ASP A 237 -3.26 12.45 -11.13
CA ASP A 237 -2.56 13.21 -12.16
C ASP A 237 -3.18 13.08 -13.57
N ASN A 238 -4.51 13.10 -13.64
CA ASN A 238 -5.29 13.13 -14.88
C ASN A 238 -4.84 12.12 -15.94
N GLY A 239 -4.62 10.87 -15.54
CA GLY A 239 -4.23 9.79 -16.44
C GLY A 239 -2.75 9.42 -16.40
N ASN A 240 -1.91 10.15 -15.65
CA ASN A 240 -0.45 10.00 -15.76
C ASN A 240 0.22 9.29 -14.57
N ASN A 241 -0.51 9.05 -13.49
CA ASN A 241 0.00 8.32 -12.33
C ASN A 241 -1.07 7.45 -11.65
N ILE A 242 -0.66 6.27 -11.20
CA ILE A 242 -1.44 5.44 -10.28
C ILE A 242 -0.61 5.22 -9.02
N ILE A 243 -1.18 5.56 -7.86
CA ILE A 243 -0.60 5.24 -6.55
C ILE A 243 -1.23 3.93 -6.09
N MET A 244 -0.42 2.88 -5.94
CA MET A 244 -0.84 1.60 -5.39
C MET A 244 -0.40 1.49 -3.93
N CYS A 245 -1.35 1.25 -3.04
CA CYS A 245 -1.04 0.90 -1.65
C CYS A 245 -1.19 -0.61 -1.48
N THR A 246 -0.25 -1.27 -0.81
CA THR A 246 -0.35 -2.70 -0.44
C THR A 246 0.03 -2.93 1.01
N TRP A 247 -0.50 -3.98 1.63
CA TRP A 247 -0.17 -4.38 3.00
C TRP A 247 -0.47 -5.87 3.24
N LYS A 248 0.15 -6.46 4.26
CA LYS A 248 0.04 -7.91 4.52
C LYS A 248 -1.17 -8.31 5.38
N GLY A 249 -1.62 -7.46 6.30
CA GLY A 249 -2.64 -7.82 7.29
C GLY A 249 -4.07 -7.76 6.77
N THR A 250 -4.87 -8.81 7.01
CA THR A 250 -6.31 -8.85 6.68
C THR A 250 -7.18 -7.95 7.58
N ASN A 251 -6.64 -7.51 8.72
CA ASN A 251 -7.37 -6.69 9.70
C ASN A 251 -7.02 -5.20 9.60
N GLN A 252 -6.32 -4.79 8.53
CA GLN A 252 -6.03 -3.39 8.28
C GLN A 252 -7.19 -2.77 7.50
N GLU A 253 -8.01 -1.99 8.20
CA GLU A 253 -9.07 -1.21 7.59
C GLU A 253 -8.49 -0.10 6.72
N ALA A 254 -9.10 0.15 5.56
CA ALA A 254 -8.80 1.28 4.71
C ALA A 254 -10.04 2.17 4.55
N ARG A 255 -9.82 3.48 4.44
CA ARG A 255 -10.88 4.46 4.19
C ARG A 255 -10.38 5.62 3.34
N CYS A 256 -11.29 6.22 2.58
CA CYS A 256 -11.06 7.49 1.91
C CYS A 256 -11.59 8.64 2.76
N ILE A 257 -10.87 9.75 2.80
CA ILE A 257 -11.40 11.05 3.22
C ILE A 257 -11.65 11.86 1.97
N THR A 258 -12.80 12.52 1.91
CA THR A 258 -13.17 13.38 0.79
C THR A 258 -13.00 14.84 1.16
N GLY A 259 -12.98 15.69 0.15
CA GLY A 259 -13.05 17.12 0.29
C GLY A 259 -13.52 17.78 -1.00
N LEU A 260 -13.35 19.09 -1.07
CA LEU A 260 -13.65 19.86 -2.26
C LEU A 260 -12.35 20.40 -2.85
N THR A 261 -12.19 20.27 -4.16
CA THR A 261 -11.17 20.97 -4.94
C THR A 261 -11.87 21.76 -6.03
N ASN A 262 -11.72 23.08 -6.04
CA ASN A 262 -12.45 23.97 -6.95
C ASN A 262 -13.97 23.73 -6.93
N ASN A 263 -14.55 23.52 -5.74
CA ASN A 263 -15.96 23.14 -5.52
C ASN A 263 -16.40 21.80 -6.12
N VAL A 264 -15.47 20.95 -6.57
CA VAL A 264 -15.75 19.60 -7.04
C VAL A 264 -15.38 18.60 -5.95
N PRO A 265 -16.28 17.69 -5.55
CA PRO A 265 -15.95 16.60 -4.65
C PRO A 265 -14.80 15.75 -5.19
N VAL A 266 -13.79 15.53 -4.35
CA VAL A 266 -12.62 14.69 -4.68
C VAL A 266 -12.19 13.90 -3.45
N ILE A 267 -11.60 12.71 -3.66
CA ILE A 267 -10.92 12.00 -2.57
C ILE A 267 -9.57 12.69 -2.36
N THR A 268 -9.32 13.16 -1.14
CA THR A 268 -8.12 13.93 -0.80
C THR A 268 -7.10 13.08 -0.04
N GLN A 269 -7.54 11.96 0.52
CA GLN A 269 -6.71 11.13 1.37
C GLN A 269 -7.21 9.68 1.42
N ILE A 270 -6.27 8.75 1.53
CA ILE A 270 -6.51 7.36 1.93
C ILE A 270 -5.86 7.15 3.30
N GLN A 271 -6.57 6.53 4.23
CA GLN A 271 -6.02 6.10 5.52
C GLN A 271 -6.06 4.59 5.59
N ILE A 272 -4.91 3.98 5.87
CA ILE A 272 -4.76 2.53 6.07
C ILE A 272 -4.34 2.32 7.52
N ARG A 273 -5.11 1.52 8.25
CA ARG A 273 -4.81 1.17 9.65
C ARG A 273 -3.41 0.59 9.73
N SER A 274 -2.59 1.17 10.60
CA SER A 274 -1.22 0.77 10.87
C SER A 274 -1.23 -0.28 11.97
N MET A 275 -0.58 -1.42 11.72
CA MET A 275 -0.47 -2.51 12.68
C MET A 275 1.00 -2.83 12.91
N GLU A 276 1.35 -3.23 14.13
CA GLU A 276 2.70 -3.68 14.45
C GLU A 276 3.09 -4.84 13.52
N ASN A 277 4.30 -4.79 12.95
CA ASN A 277 4.82 -5.78 12.00
C ASN A 277 4.04 -5.94 10.69
N SER A 278 3.12 -5.03 10.36
CA SER A 278 2.45 -5.02 9.05
C SER A 278 2.77 -3.74 8.29
N PRO A 279 3.75 -3.78 7.35
CA PRO A 279 4.09 -2.62 6.56
C PRO A 279 2.96 -2.24 5.61
N VAL A 280 2.90 -0.95 5.30
CA VAL A 280 2.14 -0.39 4.18
C VAL A 280 3.16 0.06 3.13
N TRP A 281 3.10 -0.52 1.94
CA TRP A 281 3.91 -0.09 0.80
C TRP A 281 3.11 0.87 -0.08
N ILE A 282 3.74 1.96 -0.49
CA ILE A 282 3.19 2.96 -1.41
C ILE A 282 4.06 2.96 -2.66
N MET A 283 3.46 2.54 -3.77
CA MET A 283 4.14 2.22 -5.02
C MET A 283 3.56 3.07 -6.16
N PHE A 284 4.39 3.48 -7.11
CA PHE A 284 3.99 4.40 -8.17
C PHE A 284 4.10 3.74 -9.55
N MET A 285 3.03 3.83 -10.35
CA MET A 285 3.01 3.47 -11.76
C MET A 285 2.93 4.74 -12.60
N GLU A 286 4.07 5.11 -13.18
CA GLU A 286 4.29 6.40 -13.84
C GLU A 286 4.40 6.24 -15.36
N MET A 287 3.46 6.85 -16.08
CA MET A 287 3.51 6.97 -17.53
C MET A 287 2.36 7.84 -18.02
N GLN A 288 2.61 8.64 -19.05
CA GLN A 288 1.54 9.40 -19.69
C GLN A 288 0.43 8.46 -20.19
N GLY A 289 -0.80 8.70 -19.77
CA GLY A 289 -1.95 7.85 -20.12
C GLY A 289 -1.89 6.44 -19.52
N ILE A 290 -1.18 6.24 -18.39
CA ILE A 290 -1.19 4.97 -17.63
C ILE A 290 -2.59 4.56 -17.17
N TRP A 291 -3.52 5.51 -17.07
CA TRP A 291 -4.95 5.23 -16.95
C TRP A 291 -5.77 6.21 -17.77
N PHE A 292 -7.02 5.85 -18.04
CA PHE A 292 -7.93 6.66 -18.85
C PHE A 292 -9.33 6.66 -18.26
N GLU A 293 -10.00 7.81 -18.34
CA GLU A 293 -11.43 7.95 -18.06
C GLU A 293 -12.15 8.28 -19.36
N HIS A 294 -13.18 7.48 -19.65
CA HIS A 294 -14.17 7.82 -20.66
C HIS A 294 -15.39 8.43 -20.00
N THR A 295 -15.82 9.59 -20.50
CA THR A 295 -17.14 10.16 -20.16
C THR A 295 -18.10 10.06 -21.35
N PRO A 296 -19.40 9.84 -21.12
CA PRO A 296 -20.39 9.74 -22.20
C PRO A 296 -20.34 10.95 -23.13
N GLY A 297 -20.31 10.71 -24.44
CA GLY A 297 -20.21 11.77 -25.45
C GLY A 297 -18.78 12.16 -25.83
N MET A 298 -17.75 11.66 -25.14
CA MET A 298 -16.38 11.74 -25.62
C MET A 298 -16.19 10.81 -26.82
N THR A 299 -15.46 11.27 -27.84
CA THR A 299 -15.04 10.38 -28.93
C THR A 299 -13.76 9.67 -28.48
N VAL A 300 -13.81 8.36 -28.25
CA VAL A 300 -12.70 7.53 -27.73
C VAL A 300 -11.50 7.43 -28.69
N LYS A 301 -11.64 7.91 -29.94
CA LYS A 301 -10.68 7.72 -31.05
C LYS A 301 -9.23 8.18 -30.82
N SER A 302 -8.89 8.80 -29.69
CA SER A 302 -7.55 9.34 -29.44
C SER A 302 -6.76 8.67 -28.32
N TRP A 303 -7.32 7.72 -27.57
CA TRP A 303 -6.56 7.05 -26.49
C TRP A 303 -6.27 5.59 -26.85
N GLU A 304 -4.98 5.24 -26.76
CA GLU A 304 -4.49 3.86 -26.84
C GLU A 304 -3.66 3.56 -25.59
N PRO A 305 -3.68 2.30 -25.11
CA PRO A 305 -2.83 1.92 -24.00
C PRO A 305 -1.34 2.19 -24.32
N PRO A 306 -0.60 2.87 -23.43
CA PRO A 306 0.76 3.33 -23.73
C PRO A 306 1.81 2.20 -23.81
N PHE A 307 1.45 0.98 -23.40
CA PHE A 307 2.24 -0.23 -23.60
C PHE A 307 1.36 -1.47 -23.62
N GLN A 308 1.92 -2.55 -24.16
CA GLN A 308 1.23 -3.84 -24.22
C GLN A 308 1.16 -4.47 -22.82
N ALA A 309 -0.05 -4.76 -22.36
CA ALA A 309 -0.37 -5.43 -21.09
C ALA A 309 -1.81 -5.99 -21.16
N HIS A 310 -2.22 -6.76 -20.16
CA HIS A 310 -3.63 -6.96 -19.88
C HIS A 310 -4.18 -5.72 -19.18
N TRP A 311 -5.00 -4.98 -19.91
CA TRP A 311 -5.69 -3.79 -19.43
C TRP A 311 -7.10 -4.17 -19.00
N ARG A 312 -7.58 -3.59 -17.92
CA ARG A 312 -8.95 -3.77 -17.42
C ARG A 312 -9.77 -2.52 -17.70
N VAL A 313 -11.05 -2.72 -18.00
CA VAL A 313 -12.07 -1.68 -18.12
C VAL A 313 -13.12 -1.91 -17.08
N ASP A 314 -13.47 -0.85 -16.36
CA ASP A 314 -14.50 -0.85 -15.35
C ASP A 314 -15.56 0.21 -15.66
N PHE A 315 -16.78 -0.23 -15.97
CA PHE A 315 -17.90 0.68 -16.22
C PHE A 315 -18.46 1.22 -14.90
N LEU A 316 -18.51 2.55 -14.80
CA LEU A 316 -18.98 3.29 -13.65
C LEU A 316 -20.50 3.45 -13.75
N ASP A 317 -21.23 2.46 -13.26
CA ASP A 317 -22.68 2.55 -13.04
C ASP A 317 -22.97 3.19 -11.65
N SER A 318 -24.23 3.30 -11.23
CA SER A 318 -24.66 3.98 -9.99
C SER A 318 -24.30 3.24 -8.69
N LEU A 319 -23.58 2.13 -8.77
CA LEU A 319 -23.17 1.26 -7.67
C LEU A 319 -21.64 1.17 -7.59
N PRO A 320 -21.08 0.87 -6.40
CA PRO A 320 -19.63 0.80 -6.25
C PRO A 320 -19.01 -0.37 -7.00
N PHE A 321 -19.78 -1.41 -7.34
CA PHE A 321 -19.30 -2.53 -8.15
C PHE A 321 -19.36 -2.17 -9.63
N ALA A 322 -18.19 -2.12 -10.25
CA ALA A 322 -18.09 -1.94 -11.69
C ALA A 322 -18.41 -3.24 -12.44
N GLU A 323 -18.97 -3.08 -13.63
CA GLU A 323 -18.91 -4.14 -14.64
C GLU A 323 -17.47 -4.15 -15.19
N SER A 324 -16.70 -5.17 -14.79
CA SER A 324 -15.29 -5.29 -15.17
C SER A 324 -15.10 -6.25 -16.34
N MET A 325 -14.32 -5.84 -17.33
CA MET A 325 -13.90 -6.71 -18.43
C MET A 325 -12.48 -6.38 -18.90
N GLN A 326 -11.90 -7.28 -19.68
CA GLN A 326 -10.62 -6.99 -20.33
C GLN A 326 -10.83 -5.92 -21.41
N TYR A 327 -9.93 -4.93 -21.46
CA TYR A 327 -9.90 -3.95 -22.53
C TYR A 327 -9.55 -4.62 -23.86
N THR A 328 -10.33 -4.28 -24.89
CA THR A 328 -10.02 -4.64 -26.26
C THR A 328 -10.07 -3.40 -27.15
N PRO A 329 -9.28 -3.32 -28.24
CA PRO A 329 -9.31 -2.18 -29.16
C PRO A 329 -10.70 -1.90 -29.75
N GLU A 330 -11.55 -2.91 -29.88
CA GLU A 330 -12.92 -2.75 -30.39
C GLU A 330 -13.76 -1.85 -29.45
N LEU A 331 -13.49 -1.90 -28.14
CA LEU A 331 -14.15 -1.02 -27.19
C LEU A 331 -13.85 0.45 -27.46
N ALA A 332 -12.65 0.77 -27.95
CA ALA A 332 -12.26 2.13 -28.32
C ALA A 332 -12.97 2.67 -29.58
N THR A 333 -13.59 1.79 -30.36
CA THR A 333 -14.31 2.16 -31.59
C THR A 333 -15.82 2.24 -31.38
N THR A 334 -16.32 1.78 -30.24
CA THR A 334 -17.76 1.80 -29.92
C THR A 334 -18.09 3.06 -29.13
N VAL A 335 -19.12 3.80 -29.55
CA VAL A 335 -19.66 4.90 -28.75
C VAL A 335 -20.32 4.31 -27.51
N SER A 336 -19.62 4.38 -26.38
CA SER A 336 -20.21 3.99 -25.10
C SER A 336 -21.09 5.11 -24.56
N THR A 337 -22.30 4.77 -24.12
CA THR A 337 -23.15 5.68 -23.34
C THR A 337 -22.79 5.67 -21.85
N LYS A 338 -21.92 4.76 -21.43
CA LYS A 338 -21.49 4.59 -20.05
C LYS A 338 -20.14 5.27 -19.81
N LYS A 339 -19.98 5.77 -18.58
CA LYS A 339 -18.71 6.22 -18.04
C LYS A 339 -17.86 5.00 -17.67
N TYR A 340 -16.56 5.01 -17.94
CA TYR A 340 -15.68 3.91 -17.54
C TYR A 340 -14.25 4.38 -17.29
N VAL A 341 -13.48 3.58 -16.56
CA VAL A 341 -12.03 3.77 -16.39
C VAL A 341 -11.26 2.58 -16.97
N VAL A 342 -10.05 2.84 -17.46
CA VAL A 342 -9.14 1.82 -18.02
C VAL A 342 -7.78 1.93 -17.34
N TYR A 343 -7.19 0.81 -16.93
CA TYR A 343 -5.88 0.76 -16.25
C TYR A 343 -5.20 -0.61 -16.38
N PRO A 344 -3.88 -0.73 -16.17
CA PRO A 344 -3.15 -1.97 -16.40
C PRO A 344 -3.28 -2.92 -15.21
N LEU A 345 -3.63 -4.17 -15.50
CA LEU A 345 -3.81 -5.22 -14.50
C LEU A 345 -2.57 -6.12 -14.40
N GLU A 346 -2.13 -6.65 -15.54
CA GLU A 346 -1.10 -7.67 -15.59
C GLU A 346 -0.20 -7.49 -16.81
N ARG A 347 1.11 -7.72 -16.61
CA ARG A 347 2.07 -7.75 -17.70
C ARG A 347 1.92 -8.98 -18.57
N ILE A 348 2.20 -8.82 -19.85
CA ILE A 348 2.35 -9.89 -20.82
C ILE A 348 3.82 -9.97 -21.28
N GLN A 349 4.14 -10.95 -22.13
CA GLN A 349 5.52 -11.18 -22.59
C GLN A 349 6.13 -9.94 -23.28
N SER A 350 5.31 -9.13 -23.94
CA SER A 350 5.72 -7.90 -24.63
C SER A 350 5.65 -6.64 -23.77
N THR A 351 5.26 -6.74 -22.49
CA THR A 351 5.32 -5.61 -21.56
C THR A 351 6.78 -5.24 -21.31
N PRO A 352 7.18 -3.97 -21.51
CA PRO A 352 8.55 -3.55 -21.27
C PRO A 352 8.98 -3.80 -19.81
N LEU A 353 10.24 -4.18 -19.60
CA LEU A 353 10.75 -4.56 -18.27
C LEU A 353 10.79 -3.39 -17.27
N ASP A 354 10.84 -2.16 -17.77
CA ASP A 354 10.80 -0.94 -16.96
C ASP A 354 9.37 -0.50 -16.58
N ARG A 355 8.35 -1.24 -17.03
CA ARG A 355 6.93 -1.02 -16.69
C ARG A 355 6.47 -2.03 -15.64
N PHE A 356 5.83 -1.48 -14.62
CA PHE A 356 5.21 -2.23 -13.54
C PHE A 356 3.70 -2.26 -13.77
N CYS A 357 3.12 -3.45 -13.72
CA CYS A 357 1.69 -3.63 -13.55
C CYS A 357 1.37 -3.94 -12.08
N MET A 358 0.10 -3.87 -11.72
CA MET A 358 -0.38 -4.18 -10.37
C MET A 358 0.15 -5.54 -9.84
N ARG A 359 0.14 -6.58 -10.69
CA ARG A 359 0.67 -7.91 -10.33
C ARG A 359 2.17 -7.89 -9.99
N ASP A 360 2.96 -7.06 -10.67
CA ASP A 360 4.41 -6.95 -10.42
C ASP A 360 4.67 -6.35 -9.04
N ILE A 361 3.93 -5.29 -8.70
CA ILE A 361 3.99 -4.64 -7.40
C ILE A 361 3.60 -5.61 -6.28
N MET A 362 2.53 -6.37 -6.45
CA MET A 362 2.13 -7.36 -5.44
C MET A 362 3.20 -8.42 -5.20
N LYS A 363 3.83 -8.92 -6.27
CA LYS A 363 4.92 -9.88 -6.13
C LYS A 363 6.12 -9.29 -5.39
N SER A 364 6.47 -8.03 -5.67
CA SER A 364 7.62 -7.40 -5.01
C SER A 364 7.36 -7.09 -3.53
N THR A 365 6.13 -6.72 -3.15
CA THR A 365 5.81 -6.34 -1.76
C THR A 365 5.34 -7.51 -0.90
N LEU A 366 4.48 -8.37 -1.44
CA LEU A 366 3.87 -9.48 -0.72
C LEU A 366 4.59 -10.82 -0.93
N GLY A 367 5.52 -10.88 -1.89
CA GLY A 367 6.34 -12.07 -2.20
C GLY A 367 5.67 -13.10 -3.11
N ILE A 368 4.38 -12.93 -3.41
CA ILE A 368 3.56 -13.84 -4.23
C ILE A 368 2.57 -13.03 -5.08
N GLY A 369 2.07 -13.64 -6.15
CA GLY A 369 1.09 -12.98 -7.03
C GLY A 369 -0.27 -12.79 -6.37
N PRO A 370 -1.17 -11.94 -6.91
CA PRO A 370 -2.47 -11.64 -6.31
C PRO A 370 -3.31 -12.86 -5.99
N CYS A 371 -3.51 -13.72 -6.98
CA CYS A 371 -4.38 -14.88 -6.82
C CYS A 371 -3.79 -15.84 -5.79
N GLU A 372 -2.48 -16.09 -5.86
CA GLU A 372 -1.79 -16.93 -4.88
C GLU A 372 -1.78 -16.31 -3.48
N TYR A 373 -1.64 -14.99 -3.38
CA TYR A 373 -1.70 -14.27 -2.10
C TYR A 373 -3.05 -14.41 -1.44
N ILE A 374 -4.12 -14.08 -2.17
CA ILE A 374 -5.49 -14.16 -1.63
C ILE A 374 -5.79 -15.58 -1.18
N VAL A 375 -5.40 -16.55 -2.00
CA VAL A 375 -5.56 -17.97 -1.69
C VAL A 375 -4.77 -18.39 -0.44
N GLN A 376 -3.51 -17.99 -0.32
CA GLN A 376 -2.67 -18.31 0.84
C GLN A 376 -3.10 -17.56 2.11
N SER A 377 -3.46 -16.27 2.01
CA SER A 377 -3.91 -15.45 3.14
C SER A 377 -5.25 -15.97 3.69
N GLU A 378 -6.11 -16.47 2.81
CA GLU A 378 -7.37 -17.15 3.17
C GLU A 378 -7.14 -18.59 3.66
N LYS A 379 -5.88 -19.07 3.69
CA LYS A 379 -5.51 -20.46 4.02
C LYS A 379 -6.20 -21.48 3.11
N ILE A 380 -6.57 -21.07 1.91
CA ILE A 380 -7.09 -21.94 0.87
C ILE A 380 -5.88 -22.65 0.26
N ILE A 381 -5.56 -23.83 0.76
CA ILE A 381 -4.45 -24.62 0.23
C ILE A 381 -4.93 -25.23 -1.10
N ASN A 382 -4.40 -24.74 -2.23
CA ASN A 382 -4.76 -25.14 -3.60
C ASN A 382 -6.29 -25.01 -3.87
N PRO A 383 -6.77 -23.86 -4.37
CA PRO A 383 -8.16 -23.67 -4.71
C PRO A 383 -8.43 -24.50 -5.95
N ASP A 384 -8.91 -25.71 -5.75
CA ASP A 384 -9.50 -26.52 -6.80
C ASP A 384 -10.79 -25.80 -7.22
N THR A 385 -10.70 -24.78 -8.07
CA THR A 385 -11.88 -23.98 -8.46
C THR A 385 -12.87 -24.85 -9.25
N PRO A 386 -14.18 -24.53 -9.26
CA PRO A 386 -15.14 -25.30 -10.04
C PRO A 386 -14.77 -25.46 -11.51
N HIS A 387 -14.20 -24.42 -12.11
CA HIS A 387 -13.75 -24.46 -13.50
C HIS A 387 -12.56 -25.39 -13.70
N GLU A 388 -11.51 -25.27 -12.87
CA GLU A 388 -10.30 -26.08 -13.00
C GLU A 388 -10.56 -27.56 -12.74
N VAL A 389 -11.32 -27.88 -11.68
CA VAL A 389 -11.68 -29.28 -11.37
C VAL A 389 -12.51 -29.88 -12.49
N SER A 390 -13.51 -29.15 -12.99
CA SER A 390 -14.34 -29.63 -14.09
C SER A 390 -13.50 -29.88 -15.35
N HIS A 391 -12.65 -28.93 -15.73
CA HIS A 391 -11.77 -29.07 -16.89
C HIS A 391 -10.79 -30.23 -16.74
N TRP A 392 -10.18 -30.38 -15.56
CA TRP A 392 -9.25 -31.46 -15.27
C TRP A 392 -9.94 -32.84 -15.29
N ILE A 393 -11.14 -32.97 -14.70
CA ILE A 393 -11.95 -34.21 -14.73
C ILE A 393 -12.30 -34.58 -16.18
N LEU A 394 -12.68 -33.60 -17.00
CA LEU A 394 -12.95 -33.84 -18.43
C LEU A 394 -11.69 -34.31 -19.17
N GLU A 395 -10.53 -33.72 -18.88
CA GLU A 395 -9.26 -34.10 -19.52
C GLU A 395 -8.84 -35.53 -19.19
N ILE A 396 -8.88 -35.93 -17.92
CA ILE A 396 -8.53 -37.30 -17.50
C ILE A 396 -9.57 -38.33 -18.00
N SER A 397 -10.84 -37.92 -18.11
CA SER A 397 -11.90 -38.77 -18.68
C SER A 397 -11.66 -39.01 -20.17
N ARG A 398 -11.28 -37.96 -20.93
CA ARG A 398 -10.90 -38.07 -22.35
C ARG A 398 -9.70 -38.98 -22.56
N LYS A 399 -8.79 -39.06 -21.58
CA LYS A 399 -7.63 -39.97 -21.59
C LYS A 399 -7.96 -41.39 -21.12
N GLY A 400 -9.21 -41.69 -20.73
CA GLY A 400 -9.61 -42.99 -20.19
C GLY A 400 -9.02 -43.30 -18.81
N GLN A 401 -8.57 -42.30 -18.06
CA GLN A 401 -7.84 -42.45 -16.80
C GLN A 401 -8.70 -42.23 -15.55
N ALA A 402 -9.99 -41.94 -15.70
CA ALA A 402 -10.86 -41.57 -14.58
C ALA A 402 -10.91 -42.62 -13.46
N LEU A 403 -11.03 -43.91 -13.81
CA LEU A 403 -11.04 -45.02 -12.83
C LEU A 403 -9.71 -45.13 -12.07
N GLN A 404 -8.58 -44.95 -12.76
CA GLN A 404 -7.24 -45.04 -12.14
C GLN A 404 -6.96 -43.88 -11.17
N ARG A 405 -7.66 -42.74 -11.36
CA ARG A 405 -7.48 -41.51 -10.59
C ARG A 405 -8.67 -41.17 -9.70
N GLN A 406 -9.53 -42.15 -9.37
CA GLN A 406 -10.78 -41.92 -8.63
C GLN A 406 -10.55 -41.18 -7.29
N GLU A 407 -9.51 -41.53 -6.54
CA GLU A 407 -9.19 -40.87 -5.26
C GLU A 407 -8.70 -39.43 -5.45
N GLU A 408 -7.93 -39.15 -6.52
CA GLU A 408 -7.51 -37.79 -6.88
C GLU A 408 -8.73 -36.94 -7.27
N ILE A 409 -9.70 -37.51 -8.00
CA ILE A 409 -10.98 -36.86 -8.32
C ILE A 409 -11.76 -36.52 -7.05
N LYS A 410 -11.95 -37.49 -6.14
CA LYS A 410 -12.66 -37.25 -4.88
C LYS A 410 -12.01 -36.14 -4.07
N GLN A 411 -10.68 -36.14 -3.98
CA GLN A 411 -9.95 -35.14 -3.22
C GLN A 411 -10.11 -33.73 -3.83
N ARG A 412 -9.96 -33.58 -5.16
CA ARG A 412 -10.13 -32.29 -5.82
C ARG A 412 -11.57 -31.76 -5.75
N VAL A 413 -12.56 -32.63 -5.91
CA VAL A 413 -13.98 -32.26 -5.74
C VAL A 413 -14.26 -31.83 -4.30
N LYS A 414 -13.67 -32.51 -3.30
CA LYS A 414 -13.78 -32.10 -1.89
C LYS A 414 -13.18 -30.71 -1.66
N ASN A 415 -11.97 -30.47 -2.15
CA ASN A 415 -11.30 -29.17 -2.05
C ASN A 415 -12.14 -28.06 -2.72
N MET A 416 -12.72 -28.34 -3.89
CA MET A 416 -13.65 -27.44 -4.59
C MET A 416 -14.88 -27.10 -3.76
N ILE A 417 -15.51 -28.09 -3.11
CA ILE A 417 -16.67 -27.86 -2.25
C ILE A 417 -16.30 -27.01 -1.03
N GLU A 418 -15.14 -27.27 -0.41
CA GLU A 418 -14.64 -26.46 0.71
C GLU A 418 -14.36 -25.02 0.28
N HIS A 419 -13.77 -24.81 -0.90
CA HIS A 419 -13.57 -23.49 -1.49
C HIS A 419 -14.90 -22.75 -1.73
N VAL A 420 -15.90 -23.41 -2.33
CA VAL A 420 -17.24 -22.82 -2.55
C VAL A 420 -17.92 -22.45 -1.22
N LYS A 421 -17.82 -23.30 -0.19
CA LYS A 421 -18.35 -23.00 1.15
C LYS A 421 -17.66 -21.78 1.77
N HIS A 422 -16.35 -21.66 1.60
CA HIS A 422 -15.59 -20.51 2.08
C HIS A 422 -16.07 -19.21 1.40
N VAL A 423 -16.21 -19.22 0.07
CA VAL A 423 -16.74 -18.08 -0.69
C VAL A 423 -18.16 -17.71 -0.22
N GLN A 424 -19.04 -18.70 -0.01
CA GLN A 424 -20.39 -18.45 0.49
C GLN A 424 -20.38 -17.79 1.88
N SER A 425 -19.53 -18.27 2.79
CA SER A 425 -19.40 -17.67 4.13
C SER A 425 -18.97 -16.21 4.08
N ARG A 426 -18.13 -15.80 3.12
CA ARG A 426 -17.74 -14.40 2.92
C ARG A 426 -18.89 -13.56 2.41
N ILE A 427 -19.63 -14.08 1.43
CA ILE A 427 -20.83 -13.42 0.91
C ILE A 427 -21.83 -13.15 2.06
N ASP A 428 -22.01 -14.13 2.95
CA ASP A 428 -22.91 -14.00 4.10
C ASP A 428 -22.38 -12.96 5.11
N ALA A 429 -21.07 -12.90 5.34
CA ALA A 429 -20.44 -11.90 6.20
C ALA A 429 -20.62 -10.48 5.63
N TYR A 430 -20.39 -10.27 4.32
CA TYR A 430 -20.61 -8.97 3.68
C TYR A 430 -22.08 -8.57 3.68
N ALA A 431 -23.00 -9.52 3.46
CA ALA A 431 -24.43 -9.25 3.54
C ALA A 431 -24.84 -8.82 4.96
N SER A 432 -24.31 -9.48 5.99
CA SER A 432 -24.56 -9.15 7.39
C SER A 432 -24.01 -7.77 7.75
N PHE A 433 -22.79 -7.46 7.31
CA PHE A 433 -22.19 -6.12 7.48
C PHE A 433 -23.05 -5.04 6.83
N ALA A 434 -23.43 -5.22 5.56
CA ALA A 434 -24.27 -4.26 4.83
C ALA A 434 -25.64 -4.04 5.51
N GLN A 435 -26.24 -5.10 6.08
CA GLN A 435 -27.48 -4.99 6.86
C GLN A 435 -27.28 -4.19 8.15
N SER A 436 -26.15 -4.38 8.84
CA SER A 436 -25.86 -3.63 10.06
C SER A 436 -25.67 -2.13 9.80
N GLU A 437 -24.96 -1.78 8.73
CA GLU A 437 -24.78 -0.38 8.30
C GLU A 437 -26.10 0.26 7.88
N LEU A 438 -26.96 -0.48 7.17
CA LEU A 438 -28.30 0.00 6.83
C LEU A 438 -29.14 0.30 8.06
N SER A 439 -29.10 -0.56 9.08
CA SER A 439 -29.82 -0.32 10.33
C SER A 439 -29.33 0.95 11.04
N GLU A 440 -28.03 1.24 10.99
CA GLU A 440 -27.50 2.50 11.54
C GLU A 440 -27.90 3.72 10.69
N LEU A 441 -27.90 3.62 9.37
CA LEU A 441 -28.37 4.68 8.47
C LEU A 441 -29.87 4.97 8.61
N GLU A 442 -30.69 3.93 8.86
CA GLU A 442 -32.10 4.07 9.17
C GLU A 442 -32.33 4.93 10.42
N LYS A 443 -31.51 4.73 11.46
CA LYS A 443 -31.55 5.56 12.68
C LYS A 443 -31.15 7.02 12.40
N GLN A 444 -30.33 7.25 11.40
CA GLN A 444 -29.83 8.59 11.02
C GLN A 444 -30.71 9.33 9.98
N GLN A 445 -31.83 8.75 9.53
CA GLN A 445 -32.79 9.35 8.57
C GLN A 445 -32.18 9.85 7.24
N SER A 446 -31.16 9.16 6.72
CA SER A 446 -30.58 9.53 5.41
C SER A 446 -31.24 8.77 4.25
N GLU A 447 -32.37 9.29 3.75
CA GLU A 447 -33.18 8.63 2.70
C GLU A 447 -32.40 8.36 1.40
N ARG A 448 -31.49 9.26 1.02
CA ARG A 448 -30.66 9.12 -0.20
C ARG A 448 -29.60 8.02 -0.08
N LEU A 449 -29.10 7.75 1.13
CA LEU A 449 -28.12 6.68 1.37
C LEU A 449 -28.82 5.32 1.45
N LYS A 450 -30.06 5.27 1.94
CA LYS A 450 -30.88 4.03 2.00
C LYS A 450 -31.04 3.40 0.61
N ASP A 451 -31.43 4.17 -0.40
CA ASP A 451 -31.64 3.62 -1.76
C ASP A 451 -30.36 3.01 -2.35
N LYS A 452 -29.21 3.66 -2.13
CA LYS A 452 -27.90 3.17 -2.60
C LYS A 452 -27.48 1.90 -1.87
N PHE A 453 -27.62 1.85 -0.55
CA PHE A 453 -27.30 0.67 0.24
C PHE A 453 -28.26 -0.50 -0.04
N GLN A 454 -29.55 -0.21 -0.27
CA GLN A 454 -30.52 -1.24 -0.62
C GLN A 454 -30.20 -1.88 -1.98
N ALA A 455 -29.74 -1.06 -2.94
CA ALA A 455 -29.27 -1.55 -4.22
C ALA A 455 -27.96 -2.36 -4.10
N LEU A 456 -27.05 -1.98 -3.18
CA LEU A 456 -25.86 -2.76 -2.83
C LEU A 456 -26.23 -4.14 -2.24
N ILE A 457 -27.12 -4.18 -1.24
CA ILE A 457 -27.63 -5.43 -0.65
C ILE A 457 -28.27 -6.30 -1.73
N THR A 458 -29.10 -5.71 -2.58
CA THR A 458 -29.78 -6.45 -3.65
C THR A 458 -28.77 -7.06 -4.63
N THR A 459 -27.69 -6.35 -4.92
CA THR A 459 -26.60 -6.82 -5.76
C THR A 459 -25.83 -7.96 -5.09
N LEU A 460 -25.43 -7.80 -3.83
CA LEU A 460 -24.77 -8.86 -3.04
C LEU A 460 -25.66 -10.11 -2.94
N ALA A 461 -26.95 -9.96 -2.68
CA ALA A 461 -27.91 -11.06 -2.64
C ALA A 461 -28.12 -11.72 -4.02
N THR A 462 -27.95 -10.96 -5.11
CA THR A 462 -28.00 -11.50 -6.47
C THR A 462 -26.73 -12.27 -6.80
N ILE A 463 -25.56 -11.77 -6.42
CA ILE A 463 -24.27 -12.47 -6.54
C ILE A 463 -24.31 -13.77 -5.73
N ALA A 464 -24.78 -13.72 -4.48
CA ALA A 464 -25.00 -14.88 -3.62
C ALA A 464 -25.88 -15.95 -4.28
N ARG A 465 -27.03 -15.53 -4.83
CA ARG A 465 -27.95 -16.42 -5.52
C ARG A 465 -27.36 -17.02 -6.79
N ARG A 466 -26.58 -16.25 -7.57
CA ARG A 466 -25.88 -16.75 -8.76
C ARG A 466 -24.79 -17.75 -8.41
N ALA A 467 -24.04 -17.53 -7.33
CA ALA A 467 -23.04 -18.49 -6.84
C ALA A 467 -23.71 -19.80 -6.38
N SER A 468 -24.81 -19.70 -5.61
CA SER A 468 -25.60 -20.85 -5.17
C SER A 468 -26.26 -21.61 -6.33
N SER A 469 -26.79 -20.89 -7.33
CA SER A 469 -27.44 -21.50 -8.48
C SER A 469 -26.45 -22.13 -9.45
N ALA A 470 -25.25 -21.58 -9.62
CA ALA A 470 -24.17 -22.22 -10.38
C ALA A 470 -23.71 -23.54 -9.74
N GLY A 471 -23.70 -23.60 -8.39
CA GLY A 471 -23.47 -24.86 -7.67
C GLY A 471 -24.61 -25.87 -7.80
N SER A 472 -25.84 -25.40 -8.06
CA SER A 472 -27.03 -26.24 -8.19
C SER A 472 -27.35 -26.66 -9.64
N SER A 473 -26.92 -25.85 -10.63
CA SER A 473 -27.14 -26.05 -12.06
C SER A 473 -26.00 -26.78 -12.76
N ALA A 474 -24.88 -27.01 -12.07
CA ALA A 474 -23.96 -28.09 -12.43
C ALA A 474 -24.70 -29.43 -12.23
N GLY A 475 -25.50 -29.82 -13.21
CA GLY A 475 -26.28 -31.06 -13.27
C GLY A 475 -25.40 -32.30 -13.40
N TYR A 476 -24.45 -32.47 -12.49
CA TYR A 476 -23.52 -33.58 -12.39
C TYR A 476 -23.71 -34.54 -11.18
N PRO A 477 -24.76 -34.49 -10.32
CA PRO A 477 -24.87 -35.53 -9.27
C PRO A 477 -25.56 -36.83 -9.71
N ALA A 478 -26.35 -36.85 -10.78
CA ALA A 478 -27.17 -38.04 -11.08
C ALA A 478 -26.40 -39.18 -11.76
N GLN A 479 -25.41 -38.89 -12.62
CA GLN A 479 -24.67 -39.93 -13.35
C GLN A 479 -23.43 -40.45 -12.61
N ILE A 480 -22.95 -39.77 -11.56
CA ILE A 480 -21.78 -40.22 -10.76
C ILE A 480 -22.21 -41.07 -9.57
N ALA A 481 -23.45 -40.93 -9.08
CA ALA A 481 -24.01 -41.83 -8.06
C ALA A 481 -24.24 -43.27 -8.58
N GLU A 482 -24.22 -43.49 -9.90
CA GLU A 482 -24.27 -44.82 -10.50
C GLU A 482 -22.87 -45.48 -10.65
N LEU A 483 -21.80 -44.79 -10.26
CA LEU A 483 -20.41 -45.29 -10.28
C LEU A 483 -19.83 -45.53 -8.87
N SER A 484 -20.65 -45.48 -7.82
CA SER A 484 -20.29 -45.86 -6.44
C SER A 484 -20.82 -47.23 -6.05
#